data_AF-A0A830BR56-F1
#
_entry.id   AF-A0A830BR56-F1
#
_cell.length_a   1.000
_cell.length_b   1.000
_cell.length_c   1.000
_cell.angle_alpha   90.00
_cell.angle_beta   90.00
_cell.angle_gamma   90.00
#
_symmetry.space_group_name_H-M   'P 1'
#
loop_
_entity.id
_entity.type
_entity.pdbx_description
1 polymer ?
#
loop_
_entity_poly.entity_id
_entity_poly.type
_entity_poly.pdbx_seq_one_letter_code
_entity_poly.pdbx_strand_id
1 'polypeptide(L)' 'MAFTITIMSWSIIEYRKQIVQSGELKNALDALKWGTDYLIKAHPQPDVLYGEVPNFSLSLSLLFFWHTHYYLLENL' A
#
# COMPACT_ATOMS: atom_id res chain seq x y z
N MET A 1 -1.76 -2.60 1.89
CA MET A 1 -1.77 -1.19 2.36
C MET A 1 -2.30 -1.03 3.79
N ALA A 2 -3.48 -1.57 4.12
CA ALA A 2 -4.14 -1.37 5.42
C ALA A 2 -3.26 -1.68 6.66
N PHE A 3 -2.52 -2.79 6.65
CA PHE A 3 -1.62 -3.17 7.74
C PHE A 3 -0.61 -2.06 8.11
N THR A 4 0.01 -1.44 7.10
CA THR A 4 0.99 -0.36 7.30
C THR A 4 0.35 0.85 7.97
N ILE A 5 -0.88 1.21 7.59
CA ILE A 5 -1.63 2.32 8.20
C ILE A 5 -1.97 2.02 9.67
N THR A 6 -2.32 0.78 9.99
CA THR A 6 -2.54 0.34 11.38
C THR A 6 -1.27 0.48 12.22
N ILE A 7 -0.14 -0.06 11.75
CA ILE A 7 1.12 0.00 12.50
C ILE A 7 1.66 1.43 12.59
N MET A 8 1.45 2.27 11.57
CA MET A 8 1.80 3.69 11.61
C MET A 8 0.97 4.44 12.64
N SER A 9 -0.34 4.20 12.68
CA SER A 9 -1.24 4.79 13.69
C SER A 9 -0.79 4.44 15.10
N TRP A 10 -0.51 3.16 15.35
CA TRP A 10 -0.03 2.70 16.65
C TRP A 10 1.33 3.33 17.00
N SER A 11 2.27 3.35 16.05
CA SER A 11 3.59 3.97 16.26
C SER A 11 3.50 5.46 16.62
N ILE A 12 2.58 6.20 16.00
CA ILE A 12 2.35 7.63 16.30
C ILE A 12 1.82 7.80 17.73
N ILE A 13 0.95 6.91 18.19
CA ILE A 13 0.40 6.93 19.56
C ILE A 13 1.51 6.61 20.58
N GLU A 14 2.26 5.53 20.34
CA GLU A 14 3.26 5.03 21.28
C GLU A 14 4.49 5.95 21.38
N TYR A 15 5.02 6.37 20.23
CA TYR A 15 6.29 7.12 20.13
C TYR A 15 6.11 8.60 19.83
N ARG A 16 4.95 9.17 20.22
CA ARG A 16 4.59 10.56 19.91
C ARG A 16 5.68 11.56 20.28
N LYS A 17 6.28 11.41 21.47
CA LYS A 17 7.29 12.35 21.98
C LYS A 17 8.54 12.35 21.10
N GLN A 18 9.01 11.17 20.71
CA GLN A 18 10.18 10.97 19.87
C GLN A 18 9.95 11.54 18.47
N ILE A 19 8.76 11.30 17.91
CA ILE A 19 8.35 11.81 16.58
C ILE A 19 8.20 13.35 16.60
N VAL A 20 7.73 13.93 17.71
CA VAL A 20 7.70 15.39 17.90
C VAL A 20 9.12 15.95 17.99
N GLN A 21 9.99 15.31 18.76
CA GLN A 21 11.38 15.74 18.91
C GLN A 21 12.17 15.66 17.59
N SER A 22 11.86 14.71 16.71
CA SER A 22 12.45 14.62 15.38
C SER A 22 11.86 15.63 14.38
N GLY A 23 10.78 16.35 14.74
CA GLY A 23 10.09 17.28 13.85
C GLY A 23 9.20 16.59 12.79
N GLU A 24 9.03 15.28 12.86
CA GLU A 24 8.34 14.48 11.81
C GLU A 24 6.85 14.27 12.09
N LEU A 25 6.32 14.77 13.20
CA LEU A 25 4.91 14.55 13.56
C LEU A 25 3.94 14.99 12.45
N LYS A 26 4.22 16.12 11.81
CA LYS A 26 3.37 16.62 10.72
C LYS A 26 3.38 15.66 9.52
N ASN A 27 4.56 15.22 9.09
CA ASN A 27 4.71 14.31 7.95
C ASN A 27 4.05 12.96 8.25
N ALA A 28 4.22 12.43 9.47
CA ALA A 28 3.60 11.19 9.90
C ALA A 28 2.05 11.28 9.88
N LEU A 29 1.48 12.39 10.34
CA LEU A 29 0.04 12.62 10.32
C LEU A 29 -0.50 12.84 8.90
N ASP A 30 0.23 13.55 8.05
CA ASP A 30 -0.16 13.77 6.66
C ASP A 30 -0.15 12.45 5.86
N ALA A 31 0.86 11.60 6.08
CA ALA A 31 0.92 10.25 5.50
C ALA A 31 -0.22 9.36 5.99
N LEU A 32 -0.52 9.40 7.29
CA LEU A 32 -1.63 8.67 7.88
C LEU A 32 -2.98 9.12 7.29
N LYS A 33 -3.18 10.44 7.14
CA LYS A 33 -4.37 11.02 6.52
C LYS A 33 -4.52 10.54 5.08
N TRP A 34 -3.46 10.56 4.30
CA TRP A 34 -3.53 10.10 2.91
C TRP A 34 -3.96 8.62 2.81
N GLY A 35 -3.39 7.76 3.66
CA GLY A 35 -3.74 6.34 3.68
C GLY A 35 -5.17 6.06 4.16
N THR A 36 -5.65 6.79 5.16
CA THR A 36 -7.03 6.66 5.65
C THR A 36 -8.04 7.22 4.66
N ASP A 37 -7.75 8.36 4.01
CA ASP A 37 -8.56 8.91 2.91
C ASP A 37 -8.70 7.89 1.76
N TYR A 38 -7.63 7.15 1.43
CA TYR A 38 -7.71 6.06 0.45
C TYR A 38 -8.66 4.96 0.92
N LEU A 39 -8.55 4.49 2.17
CA LEU A 39 -9.40 3.41 2.69
C LEU A 39 -10.88 3.81 2.71
N ILE A 40 -11.18 5.07 3.03
CA ILE A 40 -12.53 5.63 2.97
C ILE A 40 -13.05 5.62 1.53
N LYS A 41 -12.24 6.08 0.56
CA LYS A 41 -12.63 6.06 -0.86
C LYS A 41 -12.76 4.64 -1.42
N ALA A 42 -11.97 3.71 -0.91
CA ALA A 42 -12.04 2.29 -1.26
C ALA A 42 -13.29 1.60 -0.70
N HIS A 43 -13.99 2.23 0.26
CA HIS A 43 -15.20 1.70 0.90
C HIS A 43 -16.44 2.58 0.61
N PRO A 44 -16.93 2.61 -0.65
CA PRO A 44 -18.02 3.51 -1.05
C PRO A 44 -19.40 3.12 -0.50
N GLN A 45 -19.58 1.88 -0.06
CA GLN A 45 -20.85 1.31 0.44
C GLN A 45 -20.54 0.33 1.59
N PRO A 46 -21.49 0.05 2.51
CA PRO A 46 -21.24 -0.70 3.75
C PRO A 46 -20.62 -2.09 3.59
N ASP A 47 -20.88 -2.77 2.46
CA ASP A 47 -20.40 -4.13 2.21
C ASP A 47 -19.48 -4.21 0.98
N VAL A 48 -18.97 -3.07 0.50
CA VAL A 48 -18.09 -2.99 -0.69
C VAL A 48 -16.75 -2.40 -0.31
N LEU A 49 -15.66 -3.16 -0.52
CA LEU A 49 -14.29 -2.69 -0.29
C LEU A 49 -13.39 -3.04 -1.48
N TYR A 50 -12.77 -2.03 -2.09
CA TYR A 50 -11.75 -2.22 -3.11
C TYR A 50 -10.39 -2.55 -2.44
N GLY A 51 -9.97 -3.81 -2.55
CA GLY A 51 -8.72 -4.30 -1.96
C GLY A 51 -7.46 -3.95 -2.75
N GLU A 52 -7.58 -3.79 -4.07
CA GLU A 52 -6.49 -3.49 -4.99
C GLU A 52 -6.95 -2.59 -6.15
N VAL A 53 -6.01 -1.86 -6.74
CA VAL A 53 -6.22 -1.11 -7.99
C VAL A 53 -5.30 -1.73 -9.04
N PRO A 54 -5.81 -2.59 -9.94
CA PRO A 54 -4.98 -3.27 -10.91
C PRO A 54 -4.54 -2.32 -12.03
N ASN A 55 -3.30 -2.48 -12.49
CA ASN A 55 -2.84 -1.94 -13.76
C ASN A 55 -2.73 -3.07 -14.79
N PHE A 56 -3.68 -3.10 -15.72
CA PHE A 56 -3.80 -4.16 -16.73
C PHE A 56 -2.59 -4.23 -17.68
N SER A 57 -1.97 -3.10 -18.02
CA SER A 57 -0.84 -3.08 -18.97
C SER A 57 0.42 -3.73 -18.41
N LEU A 58 0.75 -3.46 -17.14
CA LEU A 58 1.92 -4.04 -16.49
C LEU A 58 1.70 -5.52 -16.10
N SER A 59 0.48 -5.88 -15.69
CA SER A 59 0.11 -7.27 -15.35
C SER A 59 0.35 -8.24 -16.52
N LEU A 60 -0.10 -7.89 -17.72
CA LEU A 60 0.12 -8.71 -18.91
C LEU A 60 1.60 -8.79 -19.29
N SER A 61 2.34 -7.67 -19.21
CA SER A 61 3.77 -7.68 -19.54
C SER A 61 4.59 -8.62 -18.62
N LEU A 62 4.22 -8.73 -17.34
CA LEU A 62 4.87 -9.65 -16.40
C LEU A 62 4.46 -11.11 -16.64
N LEU A 63 3.21 -11.37 -17.01
CA LEU A 63 2.77 -12.71 -17.42
C LEU A 63 3.48 -13.16 -18.71
N PHE A 64 3.61 -12.27 -19.69
CA PHE A 64 4.36 -12.53 -20.92
C PHE A 64 5.86 -12.74 -20.64
N PHE A 65 6.45 -11.90 -19.78
CA PHE A 65 7.86 -12.05 -19.39
C PHE A 65 8.09 -13.39 -18.68
N TRP A 66 7.24 -13.76 -17.72
CA TRP A 66 7.40 -15.01 -16.99
C TRP A 66 7.18 -16.23 -17.91
N HIS A 67 6.15 -16.20 -18.77
CA HIS A 67 5.91 -17.25 -19.75
C HIS A 67 7.09 -17.42 -20.72
N THR A 68 7.58 -16.34 -21.34
CA THR A 68 8.71 -16.43 -22.27
C THR A 68 10.02 -16.85 -21.60
N HIS A 69 10.30 -16.43 -20.36
CA HIS A 69 11.48 -16.90 -19.62
C HIS A 69 11.37 -18.39 -19.22
N TYR A 70 10.18 -18.85 -18.81
CA TYR A 70 9.98 -20.25 -18.40
C TYR A 70 10.17 -21.21 -19.59
N TYR A 71 9.63 -20.88 -20.76
CA TYR A 71 9.80 -21.67 -21.97
C TYR A 71 11.25 -21.73 -22.48
N LEU A 72 12.04 -20.69 -22.25
CA LEU A 72 13.46 -20.68 -22.61
C LEU A 72 14.33 -21.48 -21.65
N LEU A 73 13.94 -21.59 -20.37
CA LEU A 73 14.65 -22.38 -19.36
C LEU A 73 14.34 -23.88 -19.44
N GLU A 74 13.14 -24.27 -19.89
CA GLU A 74 12.80 -25.70 -20.09
C GLU A 74 13.35 -26.31 -21.39
N ASN A 75 13.79 -25.47 -22.34
CA ASN A 75 14.35 -25.91 -23.63
C ASN A 75 15.89 -25.73 -23.72
N LEU A 76 16.57 -25.65 -22.58
CA LEU A 76 18.02 -25.71 -22.42
C LEU A 76 18.43 -26.98 -21.68
#